data_AF-A0A936CY87-F1
#
_entry.id   AF-A0A936CY87-F1
#
_cell.length_a   1.000
_cell.length_b   1.000
_cell.length_c   1.000
_cell.angle_alpha   90.00
_cell.angle_beta   90.00
_cell.angle_gamma   90.00
#
_symmetry.space_group_name_H-M   'P 1'
#
loop_
_entity.id
_entity.type
_entity.pdbx_description
1 polymer ?
#
loop_
_entity_poly.entity_id
_entity_poly.type
_entity_poly.pdbx_seq_one_letter_code
_entity_poly.pdbx_strand_id
1 'polypeptide(L)'
;MSCHIEGCDNQARGHGLCSTHWLRWRKWEDPYWVEPKKGVRPHNFRQATCSIDGCDASHHAHGFCSAHASAFRKYGDPLAVGTPGRKRLDQLTWAGAHKRVQYDRGRASEHDCIDCGQCAEEWSCRHDIPEDSRQQGWSRPNRNGVRSWQTWSTDVWDYDPRCRKCHRRYDASWLTRSRGELGRFSA
;
A
#
# COMPACT_ATOMS: atom_id res chain seq x y z
N MET A 1 1.27 -10.08 -39.47
CA MET A 1 1.41 -10.96 -38.29
C MET A 1 0.01 -11.27 -37.79
N SER A 2 -0.33 -12.55 -37.67
CA SER A 2 -1.62 -13.01 -37.16
C SER A 2 -1.77 -12.72 -35.67
N CYS A 3 -3.00 -12.75 -35.18
CA CYS A 3 -3.28 -12.65 -33.76
C CYS A 3 -2.67 -13.84 -32.99
N HIS A 4 -2.09 -13.57 -31.82
CA HIS A 4 -1.50 -14.57 -30.92
C HIS A 4 -2.54 -15.45 -30.19
N ILE A 5 -3.82 -15.30 -30.53
CA ILE A 5 -4.91 -16.05 -29.92
C ILE A 5 -5.18 -17.27 -30.78
N GLU A 6 -5.11 -18.45 -30.16
CA GLU A 6 -5.31 -19.72 -30.87
C GLU A 6 -6.69 -19.76 -31.53
N GLY A 7 -6.72 -20.10 -32.82
CA GLY A 7 -7.95 -20.11 -33.63
C GLY A 7 -8.44 -18.73 -34.09
N CYS A 8 -7.62 -17.68 -33.99
CA CYS A 8 -7.96 -16.35 -34.51
C CYS A 8 -7.16 -15.99 -35.77
N ASP A 9 -7.82 -16.03 -36.93
CA ASP A 9 -7.20 -15.72 -38.22
C ASP A 9 -7.10 -14.21 -38.52
N ASN A 10 -7.47 -13.35 -37.57
CA ASN A 10 -7.41 -11.90 -37.75
C ASN A 10 -5.98 -11.36 -37.67
N GLN A 11 -5.70 -10.31 -38.45
CA GLN A 11 -4.41 -9.61 -38.40
C GLN A 11 -4.23 -8.89 -37.05
N ALA A 12 -3.07 -9.07 -36.41
CA ALA A 12 -2.69 -8.30 -35.24
C ALA A 12 -2.49 -6.82 -35.61
N ARG A 13 -2.98 -5.92 -34.76
CA ARG A 13 -2.84 -4.45 -34.93
C ARG A 13 -1.86 -3.82 -33.91
N GLY A 14 -1.41 -4.59 -32.93
CA GLY A 14 -0.46 -4.17 -31.88
C GLY A 14 -0.48 -5.16 -30.73
N HIS A 15 0.61 -5.26 -29.96
CA HIS A 15 0.73 -6.18 -28.82
C HIS A 15 0.45 -7.67 -29.14
N GLY A 16 0.68 -8.10 -30.38
CA GLY A 16 0.39 -9.47 -30.82
C GLY A 16 -1.10 -9.80 -30.92
N LEU A 17 -2.01 -8.84 -30.71
CA LEU A 17 -3.46 -9.06 -30.69
C LEU A 17 -4.17 -8.32 -31.83
N CYS A 18 -5.27 -8.89 -32.32
CA CYS A 18 -6.19 -8.19 -33.22
C CYS A 18 -6.93 -7.07 -32.45
N SER A 19 -7.56 -6.13 -33.16
CA SER A 19 -8.27 -5.01 -32.52
C SER A 19 -9.30 -5.46 -31.48
N THR A 20 -9.98 -6.57 -31.74
CA THR A 20 -11.02 -7.11 -30.84
C THR A 20 -10.42 -7.70 -29.57
N HIS A 21 -9.37 -8.51 -29.70
CA HIS A 21 -8.70 -9.11 -28.54
C HIS A 21 -7.91 -8.07 -27.73
N TRP A 22 -7.33 -7.08 -28.39
CA TRP A 22 -6.72 -5.93 -27.71
C TRP A 22 -7.75 -5.13 -26.91
N LEU A 23 -8.94 -4.89 -27.47
CA LEU A 23 -10.00 -4.16 -26.76
C LEU A 23 -10.55 -4.94 -25.56
N ARG A 24 -10.69 -6.28 -25.70
CA ARG A 24 -11.10 -7.17 -24.61
C ARG A 24 -10.07 -7.17 -23.48
N TRP A 25 -8.80 -7.34 -23.82
CA TRP A 25 -7.69 -7.27 -22.87
C TRP A 25 -7.61 -5.90 -22.18
N ARG A 26 -7.73 -4.79 -22.90
CA ARG A 26 -7.72 -3.44 -22.27
C ARG A 26 -8.89 -3.19 -21.32
N LYS A 27 -10.03 -3.86 -21.51
CA LYS A 27 -11.26 -3.61 -20.74
C LYS A 27 -11.42 -4.59 -19.58
N TRP A 28 -10.97 -5.83 -19.74
CA TRP A 28 -11.24 -6.94 -18.82
C TRP A 28 -9.99 -7.77 -18.50
N GLU A 29 -8.82 -7.34 -18.95
CA GLU A 29 -7.52 -8.00 -18.77
C GLU A 29 -7.45 -9.44 -19.31
N ASP A 30 -8.43 -9.84 -20.12
CA ASP A 30 -8.55 -11.15 -20.74
C ASP A 30 -8.86 -11.01 -22.25
N PRO A 31 -7.98 -11.47 -23.16
CA PRO A 31 -8.22 -11.40 -24.59
C PRO A 31 -9.29 -12.40 -25.06
N TYR A 32 -9.57 -13.46 -24.29
CA TYR A 32 -10.61 -14.44 -24.56
C TYR A 32 -11.99 -14.01 -24.08
N TRP A 33 -12.09 -12.84 -23.43
CA TRP A 33 -13.34 -12.39 -22.81
C TRP A 33 -14.49 -12.28 -23.83
N VAL A 34 -15.56 -13.03 -23.59
CA VAL A 34 -16.82 -12.92 -24.33
C VAL A 34 -17.89 -12.39 -23.37
N GLU A 35 -18.63 -11.37 -23.80
CA GLU A 35 -19.72 -10.83 -22.99
C GLU A 35 -20.78 -11.92 -22.76
N PRO A 36 -21.17 -12.20 -21.50
CA PRO A 36 -22.19 -13.19 -21.20
C PRO A 36 -23.51 -12.81 -21.88
N LYS A 37 -24.19 -13.77 -22.52
CA LYS A 37 -25.55 -13.56 -23.04
C LYS A 37 -26.44 -13.01 -21.91
N LYS A 38 -27.12 -11.88 -22.14
CA LYS A 38 -28.05 -11.28 -21.18
C LYS A 38 -28.97 -12.37 -20.61
N GLY A 39 -28.90 -12.59 -19.29
CA GLY A 39 -29.72 -13.56 -18.58
C GLY A 39 -29.07 -14.90 -18.26
N VAL A 40 -27.89 -15.22 -18.83
CA VAL A 40 -27.11 -16.40 -18.43
C VAL A 40 -26.03 -15.94 -17.46
N ARG A 41 -26.20 -16.26 -16.17
CA ARG A 41 -25.19 -16.02 -15.13
C ARG A 41 -24.18 -17.18 -15.20
N PRO A 42 -22.91 -16.96 -15.57
CA PRO A 42 -21.92 -18.04 -15.55
C PRO A 42 -21.79 -18.59 -14.12
N HIS A 43 -21.65 -19.92 -14.03
CA HIS A 43 -21.71 -20.70 -12.78
C HIS A 43 -20.65 -20.34 -11.71
N ASN A 44 -19.74 -19.40 -11.98
CA ASN A 44 -18.70 -18.95 -11.04
C ASN A 44 -19.05 -17.68 -10.24
N PHE A 45 -20.27 -17.13 -10.34
CA PHE A 45 -20.67 -15.94 -9.57
C PHE A 45 -21.40 -16.25 -8.25
N ARG A 46 -21.40 -17.51 -7.79
CA ARG A 46 -21.98 -17.93 -6.51
C ARG A 46 -20.92 -18.55 -5.59
N GLN A 47 -19.88 -17.81 -5.26
CA GLN A 47 -19.32 -18.06 -3.92
C GLN A 47 -20.45 -17.70 -2.96
N ALA A 48 -21.08 -18.70 -2.34
CA ALA A 48 -22.16 -18.45 -1.38
C ALA A 48 -21.59 -17.84 -0.10
N THR A 49 -20.33 -18.14 0.18
CA THR A 49 -19.59 -17.77 1.38
C THR A 49 -18.33 -16.99 1.03
N CYS A 50 -17.76 -16.34 2.05
CA CYS A 50 -16.52 -15.60 1.94
C CYS A 50 -15.36 -16.52 1.53
N SER A 51 -14.46 -16.03 0.68
CA SER A 51 -13.24 -16.75 0.29
C SER A 51 -12.14 -16.77 1.36
N ILE A 52 -12.43 -16.22 2.56
CA ILE A 52 -11.48 -16.22 3.67
C ILE A 52 -11.65 -17.53 4.42
N ASP A 53 -10.55 -18.26 4.59
CA ASP A 53 -10.54 -19.52 5.33
C ASP A 53 -11.02 -19.29 6.77
N GLY A 54 -11.98 -20.12 7.21
CA GLY A 54 -12.66 -19.95 8.50
C GLY A 54 -13.72 -18.84 8.57
N CYS A 55 -14.14 -18.25 7.43
CA CYS A 55 -15.24 -17.28 7.40
C CYS A 55 -16.46 -17.81 6.62
N ASP A 56 -17.47 -18.28 7.36
CA ASP A 56 -18.72 -18.82 6.77
C ASP A 56 -19.74 -17.73 6.40
N ALA A 57 -19.38 -16.45 6.51
CA ALA A 57 -20.28 -15.35 6.21
C ALA A 57 -20.63 -15.29 4.71
N SER A 58 -21.86 -14.87 4.41
CA SER A 58 -22.32 -14.76 3.02
C SER A 58 -21.46 -13.80 2.21
N HIS A 59 -21.14 -14.22 0.98
CA HIS A 59 -20.45 -13.40 0.01
C HIS A 59 -21.23 -12.12 -0.32
N HIS A 60 -20.52 -11.02 -0.50
CA HIS A 60 -21.08 -9.73 -0.89
C HIS A 60 -20.39 -9.18 -2.14
N ALA A 61 -19.05 -9.09 -2.17
CA ALA A 61 -18.31 -8.49 -3.28
C ALA A 61 -16.84 -8.92 -3.28
N HIS A 62 -16.19 -8.94 -4.44
CA HIS A 62 -14.76 -9.29 -4.61
C HIS A 62 -14.36 -10.66 -4.04
N GLY A 63 -15.31 -11.59 -3.92
CA GLY A 63 -15.05 -12.90 -3.33
C GLY A 63 -15.16 -12.94 -1.80
N PHE A 64 -15.51 -11.81 -1.17
CA PHE A 64 -15.51 -11.63 0.27
C PHE A 64 -16.90 -11.30 0.83
N CYS A 65 -17.11 -11.55 2.12
CA CYS A 65 -18.27 -11.03 2.85
C CYS A 65 -18.24 -9.50 2.93
N SER A 66 -19.32 -8.86 3.37
CA SER A 66 -19.41 -7.39 3.42
C SER A 66 -18.28 -6.75 4.24
N ALA A 67 -17.88 -7.38 5.34
CA ALA A 67 -16.80 -6.92 6.22
C ALA A 67 -15.43 -7.02 5.52
N HIS A 68 -15.08 -8.21 5.02
CA HIS A 68 -13.80 -8.45 4.33
C HIS A 68 -13.71 -7.71 2.99
N ALA A 69 -14.83 -7.52 2.27
CA ALA A 69 -14.86 -6.69 1.07
C ALA A 69 -14.63 -5.20 1.39
N SER A 70 -15.15 -4.74 2.53
CA SER A 70 -14.92 -3.37 3.01
C SER A 70 -13.49 -3.17 3.50
N ALA A 71 -12.94 -4.18 4.20
CA ALA A 71 -11.54 -4.20 4.62
C ALA A 71 -10.61 -4.19 3.40
N PHE A 72 -10.83 -5.08 2.43
CA PHE A 72 -10.08 -5.15 1.18
C PHE A 72 -10.13 -3.82 0.40
N ARG A 73 -11.31 -3.21 0.23
CA ARG A 73 -11.43 -1.91 -0.45
C ARG A 73 -10.70 -0.78 0.28
N LYS A 74 -10.60 -0.86 1.61
CA LYS A 74 -10.05 0.20 2.44
C LYS A 74 -8.55 0.03 2.70
N TYR A 75 -8.05 -1.19 2.77
CA TYR A 75 -6.71 -1.52 3.24
C TYR A 75 -5.91 -2.37 2.24
N GLY A 76 -6.53 -2.88 1.18
CA GLY A 76 -5.91 -3.82 0.25
C GLY A 76 -5.83 -5.26 0.77
N ASP A 77 -6.14 -5.47 2.05
CA ASP A 77 -6.14 -6.77 2.71
C ASP A 77 -7.56 -7.07 3.26
N PRO A 78 -8.22 -8.17 2.83
CA PRO A 78 -9.52 -8.57 3.35
C PRO A 78 -9.50 -8.91 4.84
N LEU A 79 -8.36 -9.29 5.43
CA LEU A 79 -8.20 -9.59 6.85
C LEU A 79 -7.86 -8.37 7.70
N ALA A 80 -7.75 -7.18 7.09
CA ALA A 80 -7.41 -5.96 7.81
C ALA A 80 -8.48 -5.62 8.87
N VAL A 81 -8.10 -5.76 10.14
CA VAL A 81 -8.94 -5.43 11.29
C VAL A 81 -8.77 -3.94 11.61
N GLY A 82 -9.65 -3.10 11.08
CA GLY A 82 -9.66 -1.66 11.35
C GLY A 82 -10.88 -1.25 12.17
N THR A 83 -10.66 -0.41 13.20
CA THR A 83 -11.78 0.26 13.90
C THR A 83 -12.60 1.09 12.90
N PRO A 84 -13.95 1.04 12.91
CA PRO A 84 -14.74 1.86 12.02
C PRO A 84 -14.56 3.35 12.36
N GLY A 85 -14.35 4.19 11.33
CA GLY A 85 -14.73 5.61 11.41
C GLY A 85 -13.65 6.67 11.64
N ARG A 86 -12.46 6.61 11.02
CA ARG A 86 -11.69 7.85 10.77
C ARG A 86 -11.49 8.10 9.28
N LYS A 87 -11.90 9.28 8.81
CA LYS A 87 -11.54 9.78 7.47
C LYS A 87 -10.00 9.82 7.40
N ARG A 88 -9.42 9.17 6.39
CA ARG A 88 -7.99 9.31 6.11
C ARG A 88 -7.75 10.72 5.57
N LEU A 89 -6.99 11.51 6.31
CA LEU A 89 -6.56 12.84 5.86
C LEU A 89 -5.37 12.68 4.90
N ASP A 90 -5.41 13.33 3.75
CA ASP A 90 -4.29 13.29 2.80
C ASP A 90 -3.08 14.05 3.34
N GLN A 91 -3.31 15.15 4.05
CA GLN A 91 -2.25 15.90 4.73
C GLN A 91 -2.24 15.52 6.21
N LEU A 92 -1.11 15.01 6.69
CA LEU A 92 -0.93 14.59 8.08
C LEU A 92 0.22 15.37 8.71
N THR A 93 0.18 15.52 10.03
CA THR A 93 1.41 15.84 10.76
C THR A 93 2.26 14.58 10.90
N TRP A 94 3.57 14.74 11.14
CA TRP A 94 4.47 13.64 11.50
C TRP A 94 3.88 12.69 12.56
N ALA A 95 3.29 13.24 13.62
CA ALA A 95 2.65 12.46 14.68
C ALA A 95 1.36 11.76 14.21
N GLY A 96 0.63 12.38 13.27
CA GLY A 96 -0.55 11.77 12.64
C GLY A 96 -0.18 10.58 11.75
N ALA A 97 0.93 10.67 11.03
CA ALA A 97 1.44 9.57 10.22
C ALA A 97 1.86 8.37 11.10
N HIS A 98 2.62 8.60 12.18
CA HIS A 98 3.00 7.53 13.10
C HIS A 98 1.79 6.85 13.77
N LYS A 99 0.76 7.63 14.14
CA LYS A 99 -0.51 7.06 14.62
C LYS A 99 -1.21 6.21 13.56
N ARG A 100 -1.18 6.62 12.29
CA ARG A 100 -1.77 5.85 11.20
C ARG A 100 -1.05 4.51 11.02
N VAL A 101 0.28 4.52 10.99
CA VAL A 101 1.07 3.29 10.90
C VAL A 101 0.72 2.37 12.07
N GLN A 102 0.62 2.91 13.29
CA GLN A 102 0.23 2.12 14.46
C GLN A 102 -1.18 1.52 14.36
N TYR A 103 -2.16 2.26 13.82
CA TYR A 103 -3.53 1.77 13.67
C TYR A 103 -3.68 0.73 12.56
N ASP A 104 -2.98 0.91 11.45
CA ASP A 104 -3.15 0.07 10.26
C ASP A 104 -2.21 -1.16 10.29
N ARG A 105 -1.03 -1.04 10.92
CA ARG A 105 -0.01 -2.11 10.98
C ARG A 105 0.27 -2.62 12.40
N GLY A 106 -0.46 -2.16 13.40
CA GLY A 106 -0.26 -2.56 14.80
C GLY A 106 0.89 -1.83 15.49
N ARG A 107 1.20 -2.22 16.72
CA ARG A 107 2.31 -1.63 17.50
C ARG A 107 3.63 -2.10 16.90
N ALA A 108 4.65 -1.24 16.86
CA ALA A 108 5.99 -1.64 16.41
C ALA A 108 6.51 -2.87 17.18
N SER A 109 6.21 -2.98 18.48
CA SER A 109 6.57 -4.12 19.33
C SER A 109 5.92 -5.46 18.98
N GLU A 110 4.96 -5.47 18.06
CA GLU A 110 4.38 -6.70 17.52
C GLU A 110 5.20 -7.25 16.33
N HIS A 111 6.25 -6.52 15.92
CA HIS A 111 7.13 -6.86 14.81
C HIS A 111 8.58 -7.00 15.25
N ASP A 112 9.36 -7.77 14.48
CA ASP A 112 10.81 -7.83 14.63
C ASP A 112 11.47 -6.63 13.97
N CYS A 113 12.52 -6.11 14.61
CA CYS A 113 13.37 -5.05 14.11
C CYS A 113 14.04 -5.51 12.81
N ILE A 114 13.83 -4.76 11.73
CA ILE A 114 14.36 -5.12 10.41
C ILE A 114 15.90 -5.25 10.37
N ASP A 115 16.62 -4.55 11.25
CA ASP A 115 18.09 -4.53 11.23
C ASP A 115 18.74 -5.61 12.09
N CYS A 116 18.08 -6.08 13.14
CA CYS A 116 18.70 -6.95 14.14
C CYS A 116 17.84 -8.13 14.59
N GLY A 117 16.60 -8.22 14.13
CA GLY A 117 15.66 -9.30 14.47
C GLY A 117 15.16 -9.30 15.92
N GLN A 118 15.53 -8.31 16.75
CA GLN A 118 14.98 -8.15 18.10
C GLN A 118 13.63 -7.46 18.05
N CYS A 119 12.81 -7.56 19.09
CA CYS A 119 11.53 -6.84 19.16
C CYS A 119 11.70 -5.34 18.84
N ALA A 120 10.94 -4.84 17.87
CA ALA A 120 10.96 -3.43 17.52
C ALA A 120 10.28 -2.59 18.61
N GLU A 121 10.62 -1.31 18.68
CA GLU A 121 10.05 -0.39 19.66
C GLU A 121 9.37 0.79 18.99
N GLU A 122 9.82 1.14 17.78
CA GLU A 122 9.44 2.35 17.07
C GLU A 122 9.25 2.07 15.58
N TRP A 123 8.37 2.84 14.95
CA TRP A 123 8.25 2.90 13.49
C TRP A 123 9.24 3.95 12.98
N SER A 124 10.07 3.57 12.01
CA SER A 124 11.04 4.45 11.37
C SER A 124 10.63 4.71 9.93
N CYS A 125 10.42 5.98 9.56
CA CYS A 125 10.15 6.33 8.17
C CYS A 125 11.40 6.07 7.33
N ARG A 126 11.24 5.39 6.21
CA ARG A 126 12.31 5.20 5.24
C ARG A 126 12.78 6.56 4.69
N HIS A 127 14.05 6.65 4.30
CA HIS A 127 14.62 7.89 3.77
C HIS A 127 14.45 7.99 2.25
N ASP A 128 14.37 6.84 1.59
CA ASP A 128 14.21 6.64 0.15
C ASP A 128 12.73 6.58 -0.28
N ILE A 129 11.85 7.26 0.46
CA ILE A 129 10.42 7.33 0.12
C ILE A 129 10.19 8.07 -1.21
N PRO A 130 9.21 7.62 -2.04
CA PRO A 130 8.78 8.33 -3.23
C PRO A 130 8.34 9.78 -2.96
N GLU A 131 8.61 10.69 -3.91
CA GLU A 131 8.30 12.12 -3.73
C GLU A 131 6.79 12.39 -3.59
N ASP A 132 5.96 11.63 -4.29
CA ASP A 132 4.49 11.72 -4.22
C ASP A 132 3.94 11.34 -2.83
N SER A 133 4.66 10.52 -2.08
CA SER A 133 4.32 10.11 -0.71
C SER A 133 5.00 10.98 0.35
N ARG A 134 5.99 11.79 -0.03
CA ARG A 134 6.81 12.60 0.88
C ARG A 134 6.08 13.86 1.34
N GLN A 135 5.95 14.00 2.66
CA GLN A 135 5.53 15.24 3.33
C GLN A 135 6.67 15.82 4.15
N GLN A 136 6.72 17.14 4.23
CA GLN A 136 7.76 17.87 4.94
C GLN A 136 7.16 19.03 5.72
N GLY A 137 7.77 19.35 6.85
CA GLY A 137 7.38 20.52 7.62
C GLY A 137 8.02 20.59 8.99
N TRP A 138 7.77 21.72 9.64
CA TRP A 138 8.25 21.97 11.00
C TRP A 138 7.53 21.09 12.02
N SER A 139 8.30 20.47 12.90
CA SER A 139 7.79 19.78 14.07
C SER A 139 6.98 20.72 14.96
N ARG A 140 6.13 20.12 15.80
CA ARG A 140 5.67 20.84 17.00
C ARG A 140 6.90 21.27 17.82
N PRO A 141 6.88 22.46 18.43
CA PRO A 141 7.97 22.90 19.29
C PRO A 141 8.18 21.91 20.43
N ASN A 142 9.43 21.60 20.75
CA ASN A 142 9.79 20.82 21.92
C ASN A 142 9.57 21.62 23.22
N ARG A 143 9.93 21.05 24.38
CA ARG A 143 9.78 21.73 25.69
C ARG A 143 10.47 23.09 25.77
N ASN A 144 11.48 23.33 24.94
CA ASN A 144 12.26 24.56 24.88
C ASN A 144 11.82 25.50 23.73
N GLY A 145 10.69 25.21 23.07
CA GLY A 145 10.20 26.00 21.95
C GLY A 145 10.90 25.74 20.61
N VAL A 146 11.90 24.85 20.56
CA VAL A 146 12.66 24.56 19.35
C VAL A 146 11.87 23.65 18.42
N ARG A 147 11.80 24.02 17.14
CA ARG A 147 11.21 23.21 16.06
C ARG A 147 12.32 22.57 15.24
N SER A 148 12.11 21.35 14.79
CA SER A 148 12.98 20.67 13.83
C SER A 148 12.26 20.49 12.50
N TRP A 149 13.01 20.54 11.41
CA TRP A 149 12.51 20.13 10.11
C TRP A 149 12.33 18.61 10.12
N GLN A 150 11.17 18.12 9.69
CA GLN A 150 10.87 16.70 9.62
C GLN A 150 10.33 16.33 8.25
N THR A 151 10.64 15.11 7.82
CA THR A 151 10.09 14.48 6.63
C THR A 151 9.36 13.21 7.07
N TRP A 152 8.19 12.94 6.50
CA TRP A 152 7.39 11.75 6.80
C TRP A 152 6.59 11.35 5.57
N SER A 153 6.12 10.10 5.53
CA SER A 153 5.21 9.61 4.49
C SER A 153 3.77 9.49 4.98
N THR A 154 2.80 9.63 4.07
CA THR A 154 1.39 9.29 4.28
C THR A 154 1.08 7.81 4.09
N ASP A 155 1.95 7.09 3.38
CA ASP A 155 1.85 5.67 3.17
C ASP A 155 2.37 4.93 4.40
N VAL A 156 1.58 3.97 4.88
CA VAL A 156 1.95 3.16 6.04
C VAL A 156 3.07 2.18 5.73
N TRP A 157 3.31 1.85 4.47
CA TRP A 157 4.34 0.92 4.02
C TRP A 157 5.73 1.55 3.88
N ASP A 158 5.80 2.87 3.97
CA ASP A 158 7.05 3.62 4.01
C ASP A 158 7.76 3.60 5.37
N TYR A 159 7.26 2.80 6.30
CA TYR A 159 7.79 2.70 7.65
C TYR A 159 8.30 1.29 7.94
N ASP A 160 9.49 1.19 8.53
CA ASP A 160 10.05 -0.07 8.99
C ASP A 160 9.98 -0.17 10.52
N PRO A 161 9.69 -1.35 11.08
CA PRO A 161 9.78 -1.58 12.52
C PRO A 161 11.26 -1.66 12.92
N ARG A 162 11.68 -0.83 13.88
CA ARG A 162 13.06 -0.80 14.39
C ARG A 162 13.07 -0.71 15.92
N CYS A 163 14.07 -1.32 16.57
CA CYS A 163 14.34 -1.05 17.98
C CYS A 163 15.02 0.34 18.11
N ARG A 164 14.96 0.96 19.29
CA ARG A 164 15.46 2.35 19.49
C ARG A 164 16.91 2.54 19.08
N LYS A 165 17.75 1.53 19.36
CA LYS A 165 19.18 1.55 19.03
C LYS A 165 19.41 1.55 17.52
N CYS A 166 18.67 0.71 16.80
CA CYS A 166 18.77 0.62 15.35
C CYS A 166 18.14 1.85 14.67
N HIS A 167 17.00 2.33 15.16
CA HIS A 167 16.38 3.56 14.68
C HIS A 167 17.31 4.77 14.79
N ARG A 168 17.94 5.00 15.95
CA ARG A 168 18.91 6.10 16.12
C ARG A 168 20.10 6.00 15.17
N ARG A 169 20.59 4.78 14.91
CA ARG A 169 21.70 4.56 13.96
C ARG A 169 21.26 4.86 12.53
N TYR A 170 20.06 4.43 12.18
CA TYR A 170 19.45 4.67 10.87
C TYR A 170 19.32 6.18 10.59
N ASP A 171 18.74 6.95 11.51
CA ASP A 171 18.60 8.41 11.36
C ASP A 171 19.96 9.13 11.30
N ALA A 172 20.90 8.73 12.15
CA ALA A 172 22.25 9.32 12.17
C ALA A 172 23.02 9.07 10.86
N SER A 173 22.81 7.92 10.23
CA SER A 173 23.44 7.59 8.94
C SER A 173 22.99 8.55 7.82
N TRP A 174 21.74 9.03 7.89
CA TRP A 174 21.19 9.96 6.91
C TRP A 174 21.64 11.40 7.14
N LEU A 175 21.72 11.85 8.40
CA LEU A 175 22.30 13.16 8.75
C LEU A 175 23.78 13.26 8.33
N THR A 176 24.50 12.14 8.35
CA THR A 176 25.91 12.09 7.95
C THR A 176 26.07 12.11 6.42
N ARG A 177 25.19 11.43 5.67
CA ARG A 177 25.15 11.47 4.20
C ARG A 177 24.72 12.84 3.66
N SER A 178 23.69 13.44 4.24
CA SER A 178 23.19 14.77 3.84
C SER A 178 24.19 15.91 4.13
N ARG A 179 25.01 15.84 5.19
CA ARG A 179 26.15 16.77 5.40
C ARG A 179 27.33 16.55 4.44
N GLY A 180 27.41 15.38 3.80
CA GLY A 180 28.39 15.08 2.77
C GLY A 180 27.96 15.58 1.39
N GLU A 181 26.66 15.53 1.09
CA GLU A 181 26.09 15.98 -0.19
C GLU A 181 25.76 17.49 -0.21
N LEU A 182 25.35 18.06 0.93
CA LEU A 182 25.22 19.51 1.11
C LEU A 182 26.52 20.02 1.73
N GLY A 183 27.50 20.36 0.88
CA GLY A 183 28.77 20.94 1.28
C GLY A 183 28.62 22.02 2.36
N ARG A 184 29.61 22.09 3.26
CA ARG A 184 29.71 23.06 4.37
C ARG A 184 29.11 24.42 4.01
N PHE A 185 27.95 24.75 4.56
CA PHE A 185 27.60 26.15 4.75
C PHE A 185 28.56 26.68 5.83
N SER A 186 29.63 27.33 5.36
CA SER A 186 30.51 28.13 6.20
C SER A 186 29.79 29.45 6.54
N ALA A 187 30.16 29.98 7.71
CA ALA A 187 29.59 31.13 8.40
C ALA A 187 29.44 32.39 7.55
#